data_AF-A0A5J4VGV9-F1
#
_entry.id   AF-A0A5J4VGV9-F1
#
_cell.length_a   1.000
_cell.length_b   1.000
_cell.length_c   1.000
_cell.angle_alpha   90.00
_cell.angle_beta   90.00
_cell.angle_gamma   90.00
#
_symmetry.space_group_name_H-M   'P 1'
#
loop_
_entity.id
_entity.type
_entity.pdbx_description
1 polymer ?
#
loop_
_entity_poly.entity_id
_entity_poly.type
_entity_poly.pdbx_seq_one_letter_code
_entity_poly.pdbx_strand_id
1 'polypeptide(L)'
;MKTHLPKSQQNLETIENLLKTFAIQPFQNDGQHHFSIKEIKPESQMTSLFDKKVIISLSDPDHDATQIQNSFISLEFSMNLQFDNKFDQFSEAYKEGTYIFVGLKNSAELIREYVLYHRGKTIDGSLQNDATTESFIDNIIKSKSEKNNNRFVHSLYENIRGDDISCCGRYLSIKAISEALAPQQAVPYVMPVSFTVSIPLDDLLIFSAFSEYPNSLFGDLKIQFKINPNAFVFCQVDPVVSLAKFYTICKNELLSSDQDKLKNIDLFFRNWSLTFQYTNMFTQIGCTADLITGIRAEELTPSGLKNLVCDVKPVTVSVRNYIITAVTANMSGYKASETCLNRVRQFYSTRPFVVPAQRIESWAFPSGAALTGLRTSQNIPLSHVTDMCLIFLKDPRCITCFENPCYQDMQISTLGRNFPDFPINTHNEQFFTMQLAANNLDNIFEAIDEYEDSLATPRASKTRRYNPASDYTSFFITLQCERNSNGALTFD
;
A
#
# COMPACT_ATOMS: atom_id res chain seq x y z
N MET A 1 -1.90 18.18 51.33
CA MET A 1 -0.99 17.43 50.43
C MET A 1 -1.53 17.61 49.02
N LYS A 2 -0.89 18.45 48.20
CA LYS A 2 -1.22 18.54 46.78
C LYS A 2 -0.52 17.38 46.09
N THR A 3 -1.29 16.42 45.60
CA THR A 3 -0.80 15.34 44.74
C THR A 3 -0.35 15.97 43.43
N HIS A 4 0.97 15.99 43.21
CA HIS A 4 1.54 16.33 41.92
C HIS A 4 1.23 15.17 40.96
N LEU A 5 0.20 15.33 40.15
CA LEU A 5 0.01 14.52 38.96
C LEU A 5 1.19 14.77 38.00
N PRO A 6 1.86 13.73 37.47
CA PRO A 6 2.86 13.88 36.44
C PRO A 6 2.26 14.61 35.23
N LYS A 7 3.00 15.55 34.63
CA LYS A 7 2.56 16.32 33.44
C LYS A 7 2.07 15.44 32.28
N SER A 8 2.57 14.21 32.17
CA SER A 8 2.12 13.23 31.16
C SER A 8 0.68 12.72 31.40
N GLN A 9 0.26 12.54 32.66
CA GLN A 9 -1.12 12.17 33.00
C GLN A 9 -2.08 13.35 32.84
N GLN A 10 -1.62 14.59 33.10
CA GLN A 10 -2.40 15.79 32.76
C GLN A 10 -2.63 15.89 31.25
N ASN A 11 -1.64 15.59 30.41
CA ASN A 11 -1.77 15.65 28.95
C ASN A 11 -2.78 14.61 28.39
N LEU A 12 -2.82 13.39 28.95
CA LEU A 12 -3.79 12.36 28.56
C LEU A 12 -5.24 12.72 28.94
N GLU A 13 -5.45 13.26 30.15
CA GLU A 13 -6.74 13.88 30.52
C GLU A 13 -7.09 15.05 29.58
N THR A 14 -6.11 15.71 28.98
CA THR A 14 -6.34 16.84 28.06
C THR A 14 -6.85 16.36 26.70
N ILE A 15 -6.27 15.30 26.12
CA ILE A 15 -6.71 14.75 24.81
C ILE A 15 -8.10 14.13 24.91
N GLU A 16 -8.38 13.34 25.95
CA GLU A 16 -9.69 12.72 26.12
C GLU A 16 -10.78 13.77 26.43
N ASN A 17 -10.46 14.81 27.21
CA ASN A 17 -11.36 15.95 27.41
C ASN A 17 -11.47 16.84 26.16
N LEU A 18 -10.41 16.99 25.34
CA LEU A 18 -10.48 17.60 24.01
C LEU A 18 -11.46 16.82 23.14
N LEU A 19 -11.29 15.50 23.02
CA LEU A 19 -12.17 14.62 22.25
C LEU A 19 -13.61 14.68 22.76
N LYS A 20 -13.86 14.71 24.08
CA LYS A 20 -15.21 14.90 24.65
C LYS A 20 -15.78 16.32 24.44
N THR A 21 -14.93 17.35 24.39
CA THR A 21 -15.33 18.75 24.20
C THR A 21 -15.59 19.10 22.73
N PHE A 22 -14.86 18.44 21.83
CA PHE A 22 -14.89 18.63 20.37
C PHE A 22 -15.52 17.45 19.61
N ALA A 23 -16.07 16.45 20.32
CA ALA A 23 -16.82 15.35 19.72
C ALA A 23 -17.86 15.94 18.77
N ILE A 24 -17.68 15.67 17.48
CA ILE A 24 -18.58 16.11 16.43
C ILE A 24 -19.96 15.53 16.77
N GLN A 25 -20.94 16.38 17.03
CA GLN A 25 -22.32 15.94 17.15
C GLN A 25 -22.72 15.29 15.82
N PRO A 26 -23.12 14.01 15.81
CA PRO A 26 -23.48 13.34 14.57
C PRO A 26 -24.66 14.05 13.95
N PHE A 27 -24.61 14.27 12.64
CA PHE A 27 -25.72 14.87 11.93
C PHE A 27 -26.90 13.89 11.91
N GLN A 28 -28.03 14.30 12.48
CA GLN A 28 -29.27 13.55 12.34
C GLN A 28 -29.85 13.81 10.94
N ASN A 29 -29.80 12.79 10.08
CA ASN A 29 -30.54 12.76 8.82
C ASN A 29 -32.04 12.99 9.13
N ASP A 30 -32.70 13.79 8.31
CA ASP A 30 -34.10 14.18 8.50
C ASP A 30 -35.12 13.16 8.01
N GLY A 31 -34.66 12.02 7.48
CA GLY A 31 -35.50 10.95 6.93
C GLY A 31 -36.20 11.32 5.63
N GLN A 32 -35.97 12.52 5.09
CA GLN A 32 -36.55 13.01 3.83
C GLN A 32 -35.49 13.08 2.72
N HIS A 33 -34.24 13.29 3.09
CA HIS A 33 -33.12 13.37 2.15
C HIS A 33 -32.27 12.10 2.18
N HIS A 34 -31.95 11.61 0.98
CA HIS A 34 -31.26 10.35 0.80
C HIS A 34 -29.74 10.57 0.82
N PHE A 35 -29.02 9.60 1.37
CA PHE A 35 -27.58 9.46 1.13
C PHE A 35 -27.32 9.47 -0.38
N SER A 36 -26.32 10.23 -0.82
CA SER A 36 -25.98 10.33 -2.23
C SER A 36 -24.47 10.47 -2.41
N ILE A 37 -24.00 10.01 -3.57
CA ILE A 37 -22.61 10.15 -4.00
C ILE A 37 -22.58 11.19 -5.12
N LYS A 38 -21.64 12.13 -5.01
CA LYS A 38 -21.41 13.18 -5.99
C LYS A 38 -20.04 12.99 -6.63
N GLU A 39 -20.03 12.93 -7.96
CA GLU A 39 -18.80 12.91 -8.73
C GLU A 39 -18.31 14.35 -8.96
N ILE A 40 -17.15 14.66 -8.42
CA ILE A 40 -16.49 15.96 -8.56
C ILE A 40 -15.29 15.78 -9.49
N LYS A 41 -15.13 16.67 -10.47
CA LYS A 41 -13.96 16.73 -11.36
C LYS A 41 -12.91 17.71 -10.80
N PRO A 42 -11.61 17.49 -11.08
CA PRO A 42 -10.57 18.38 -10.61
C PRO A 42 -10.67 19.78 -11.26
N GLU A 43 -10.20 20.78 -10.54
CA GLU A 43 -10.18 22.18 -11.00
C GLU A 43 -9.06 22.45 -12.01
N SER A 44 -7.98 21.68 -11.91
CA SER A 44 -6.82 21.76 -12.82
C SER A 44 -7.06 20.96 -14.10
N GLN A 45 -6.75 21.54 -15.27
CA GLN A 45 -6.72 20.79 -16.53
C GLN A 45 -5.62 19.71 -16.51
N MET A 46 -6.04 18.45 -16.69
CA MET A 46 -5.20 17.28 -16.41
C MET A 46 -4.41 16.75 -17.59
N THR A 47 -4.72 17.16 -18.83
CA THR A 47 -3.99 16.72 -20.03
C THR A 47 -2.60 17.35 -20.08
N SER A 48 -1.64 16.86 -19.29
CA SER A 48 -0.27 16.58 -19.75
C SER A 48 0.64 15.98 -18.66
N LEU A 49 1.65 15.24 -19.15
CA LEU A 49 2.89 14.67 -18.58
C LEU A 49 3.32 15.08 -17.15
N PHE A 50 3.89 14.08 -16.44
CA PHE A 50 4.75 14.09 -15.23
C PHE A 50 4.61 15.26 -14.23
N ASP A 51 4.42 14.92 -12.95
CA ASP A 51 4.63 15.78 -11.78
C ASP A 51 3.69 17.00 -11.61
N LYS A 52 2.49 16.96 -12.20
CA LYS A 52 1.48 18.00 -12.00
C LYS A 52 0.72 17.84 -10.67
N LYS A 53 0.39 18.98 -10.07
CA LYS A 53 -0.53 19.08 -8.94
C LYS A 53 -1.97 18.95 -9.43
N VAL A 54 -2.74 18.10 -8.77
CA VAL A 54 -4.18 17.96 -8.95
C VAL A 54 -4.86 18.64 -7.79
N ILE A 55 -5.80 19.54 -8.06
CA ILE A 55 -6.65 20.16 -7.04
C ILE A 55 -8.08 19.67 -7.27
N ILE A 56 -8.69 19.11 -6.24
CA ILE A 56 -10.06 18.61 -6.31
C ILE A 56 -10.82 18.95 -5.02
N SER A 57 -12.08 19.33 -5.17
CA SER A 57 -12.96 19.55 -4.02
C SER A 57 -13.39 18.22 -3.42
N LEU A 58 -13.46 18.20 -2.09
CA LEU A 58 -13.94 17.14 -1.23
C LEU A 58 -15.30 17.50 -0.61
N SER A 59 -16.02 18.46 -1.20
CA SER A 59 -17.34 18.86 -0.72
C SER A 59 -18.22 19.27 -1.89
N ASP A 60 -19.50 18.96 -1.80
CA ASP A 60 -20.49 19.32 -2.80
C ASP A 60 -21.59 20.18 -2.16
N PRO A 61 -22.05 21.27 -2.81
CA PRO A 61 -23.10 22.12 -2.26
C PRO A 61 -24.47 21.44 -2.14
N ASP A 62 -24.69 20.29 -2.79
CA ASP A 62 -25.89 19.49 -2.58
C ASP A 62 -25.85 18.67 -1.28
N HIS A 63 -24.69 18.57 -0.62
CA HIS A 63 -24.52 17.91 0.67
C HIS A 63 -24.38 18.94 1.78
N ASP A 64 -25.19 18.80 2.84
CA ASP A 64 -25.01 19.61 4.05
C ASP A 64 -23.84 19.09 4.90
N ALA A 65 -23.61 17.78 4.84
CA ALA A 65 -22.48 17.07 5.45
C ALA A 65 -21.91 16.04 4.46
N THR A 66 -20.59 16.03 4.33
CA THR A 66 -19.84 15.02 3.57
C THR A 66 -19.25 13.98 4.52
N GLN A 67 -19.42 12.70 4.21
CA GLN A 67 -18.83 11.58 4.93
C GLN A 67 -17.47 11.24 4.34
N ILE A 68 -16.40 11.71 4.99
CA ILE A 68 -15.03 11.55 4.50
C ILE A 68 -14.64 10.07 4.44
N GLN A 69 -14.97 9.28 5.47
CA GLN A 69 -14.70 7.83 5.54
C GLN A 69 -15.38 7.00 4.44
N ASN A 70 -16.49 7.48 3.88
CA ASN A 70 -17.23 6.79 2.82
C ASN A 70 -16.91 7.35 1.42
N SER A 71 -15.92 8.24 1.32
CA SER A 71 -15.57 8.94 0.08
C SER A 71 -14.20 8.48 -0.42
N PHE A 72 -14.01 8.55 -1.74
CA PHE A 72 -12.76 8.08 -2.37
C PHE A 72 -12.44 8.87 -3.64
N ILE A 73 -11.17 8.90 -4.00
CA ILE A 73 -10.67 9.50 -5.24
C ILE A 73 -10.33 8.38 -6.22
N SER A 74 -10.90 8.41 -7.42
CA SER A 74 -10.56 7.49 -8.51
C SER A 74 -9.67 8.17 -9.54
N LEU A 75 -8.64 7.46 -9.98
CA LEU A 75 -7.68 7.88 -11.00
C LEU A 75 -7.59 6.82 -12.11
N GLU A 76 -7.75 7.23 -13.35
CA GLU A 76 -7.52 6.37 -14.51
C GLU A 76 -6.09 6.56 -15.04
N PHE A 77 -5.31 5.48 -15.04
CA PHE A 77 -3.92 5.47 -15.46
C PHE A 77 -3.75 4.89 -16.85
N SER A 78 -2.88 5.52 -17.62
CA SER A 78 -2.24 4.92 -18.79
C SER A 78 -0.74 5.10 -18.66
N MET A 79 0.03 4.02 -18.65
CA MET A 79 1.48 4.04 -18.50
C MET A 79 2.17 3.16 -19.53
N ASN A 80 3.37 3.55 -19.90
CA ASN A 80 4.25 2.74 -20.74
C ASN A 80 5.28 2.05 -19.85
N LEU A 81 5.07 0.74 -19.62
CA LEU A 81 6.04 -0.11 -18.94
C LEU A 81 7.21 -0.42 -19.86
N GLN A 82 8.39 -0.57 -19.28
CA GLN A 82 9.64 -0.92 -19.94
C GLN A 82 10.16 -2.23 -19.35
N PHE A 83 10.42 -3.20 -20.22
CA PHE A 83 11.02 -4.48 -19.88
C PHE A 83 12.42 -4.54 -20.48
N ASP A 84 13.41 -4.95 -19.68
CA ASP A 84 14.78 -5.18 -20.16
C ASP A 84 14.97 -6.55 -20.86
N ASN A 85 13.97 -7.43 -20.76
CA ASN A 85 13.99 -8.79 -21.29
C ASN A 85 12.67 -9.15 -21.99
N LYS A 86 12.71 -10.17 -22.87
CA LYS A 86 11.51 -10.76 -23.49
C LYS A 86 11.10 -12.06 -22.82
N PHE A 87 9.87 -12.48 -23.09
CA PHE A 87 9.25 -13.72 -22.61
C PHE A 87 9.07 -14.74 -23.75
N ASP A 88 10.01 -14.77 -24.69
CA ASP A 88 9.88 -15.51 -25.96
C ASP A 88 9.95 -17.03 -25.82
N GLN A 89 10.42 -17.54 -24.68
CA GLN A 89 10.64 -18.97 -24.44
C GLN A 89 9.41 -19.69 -23.90
N PHE A 90 8.28 -19.00 -23.77
CA PHE A 90 7.00 -19.62 -23.46
C PHE A 90 6.41 -20.30 -24.68
N SER A 91 6.03 -21.57 -24.54
CA SER A 91 5.16 -22.23 -25.53
C SER A 91 3.75 -21.62 -25.48
N GLU A 92 3.07 -21.57 -26.63
CA GLU A 92 1.72 -21.01 -26.77
C GLU A 92 0.70 -21.59 -25.76
N ALA A 93 0.90 -22.84 -25.36
CA ALA A 93 0.05 -23.51 -24.38
C ALA A 93 -0.01 -22.82 -23.01
N TYR A 94 1.06 -22.14 -22.60
CA TYR A 94 1.21 -21.59 -21.25
C TYR A 94 1.06 -20.07 -21.20
N LYS A 95 1.21 -19.36 -22.34
CA LYS A 95 1.22 -17.89 -22.40
C LYS A 95 -0.06 -17.23 -21.88
N GLU A 96 -1.20 -17.87 -22.08
CA GLU A 96 -2.52 -17.31 -21.71
C GLU A 96 -2.85 -17.47 -20.23
N GLY A 97 -2.38 -18.53 -19.59
CA GLY A 97 -2.67 -18.85 -18.19
C GLY A 97 -1.55 -18.51 -17.22
N THR A 98 -0.56 -17.73 -17.65
CA THR A 98 0.54 -17.24 -16.81
C THR A 98 0.58 -15.72 -16.85
N TYR A 99 0.85 -15.09 -15.70
CA TYR A 99 0.67 -13.66 -15.53
C TYR A 99 1.80 -13.00 -14.75
N ILE A 100 2.02 -11.73 -15.04
CA ILE A 100 2.76 -10.78 -14.20
C ILE A 100 1.75 -9.76 -13.68
N PHE A 101 1.71 -9.56 -12.38
CA PHE A 101 0.94 -8.47 -11.78
C PHE A 101 1.75 -7.18 -11.82
N VAL A 102 1.09 -6.06 -12.14
CA VAL A 102 1.63 -4.70 -12.00
C VAL A 102 0.58 -3.82 -11.34
N GLY A 103 0.93 -3.15 -10.25
CA GLY A 103 -0.02 -2.37 -9.46
C GLY A 103 0.61 -1.73 -8.24
N LEU A 104 -0.20 -1.46 -7.22
CA LEU A 104 0.21 -0.90 -5.92
C LEU A 104 -0.08 -1.92 -4.81
N LYS A 105 0.70 -1.90 -3.72
CA LYS A 105 0.37 -2.69 -2.53
C LYS A 105 -0.84 -2.08 -1.82
N ASN A 106 -0.90 -0.76 -1.75
CA ASN A 106 -2.08 0.00 -1.35
C ASN A 106 -2.26 1.23 -2.27
N SER A 107 -3.51 1.57 -2.59
CA SER A 107 -3.82 2.65 -3.53
C SER A 107 -3.36 4.04 -3.06
N ALA A 108 -3.37 4.33 -1.76
CA ALA A 108 -2.94 5.61 -1.19
C ALA A 108 -1.42 5.84 -1.27
N GLU A 109 -0.62 4.79 -1.46
CA GLU A 109 0.84 4.91 -1.71
C GLU A 109 1.13 5.72 -2.99
N LEU A 110 0.16 5.79 -3.89
CA LEU A 110 0.25 6.59 -5.11
C LEU A 110 0.34 8.09 -4.86
N ILE A 111 -0.14 8.60 -3.72
CA ILE A 111 -0.04 10.03 -3.41
C ILE A 111 1.35 10.33 -2.85
N ARG A 112 2.06 11.26 -3.49
CA ARG A 112 3.43 11.68 -3.10
C ARG A 112 3.43 12.76 -2.03
N GLU A 113 2.66 13.80 -2.28
CA GLU A 113 2.53 14.97 -1.43
C GLU A 113 1.07 15.41 -1.48
N TYR A 114 0.55 15.92 -0.37
CA TYR A 114 -0.77 16.55 -0.33
C TYR A 114 -0.79 17.76 0.61
N VAL A 115 -1.79 18.61 0.41
CA VAL A 115 -2.12 19.72 1.29
C VAL A 115 -3.61 20.02 1.20
N LEU A 116 -4.22 20.39 2.33
CA LEU A 116 -5.64 20.71 2.37
C LEU A 116 -5.88 22.21 2.28
N TYR A 117 -6.96 22.58 1.61
CA TYR A 117 -7.42 23.96 1.50
C TYR A 117 -8.83 24.10 2.04
N HIS A 118 -9.04 25.20 2.75
CA HIS A 118 -10.34 25.64 3.21
C HIS A 118 -10.57 27.09 2.77
N ARG A 119 -11.64 27.35 2.01
CA ARG A 119 -11.98 28.69 1.50
C ARG A 119 -10.80 29.40 0.81
N GLY A 120 -10.04 28.66 -0.01
CA GLY A 120 -8.88 29.17 -0.74
C GLY A 120 -7.62 29.42 0.10
N LYS A 121 -7.62 29.05 1.38
CA LYS A 121 -6.44 29.13 2.27
C LYS A 121 -5.97 27.73 2.64
N THR A 122 -4.65 27.54 2.70
CA THR A 122 -4.07 26.30 3.21
C THR A 122 -4.43 26.12 4.68
N ILE A 123 -4.86 24.91 5.05
CA ILE A 123 -5.06 24.53 6.45
C ILE A 123 -3.66 24.33 7.07
N ASP A 124 -3.40 25.00 8.19
CA ASP A 124 -2.12 24.89 8.88
C ASP A 124 -1.86 23.44 9.33
N GLY A 125 -0.60 23.00 9.25
CA GLY A 125 -0.19 21.63 9.57
C GLY A 125 -0.58 20.55 8.53
N SER A 126 -1.43 20.84 7.54
CA SER A 126 -1.95 19.85 6.58
C SER A 126 -1.00 19.45 5.44
N LEU A 127 0.13 20.13 5.29
CA LEU A 127 1.12 19.79 4.27
C LEU A 127 1.85 18.50 4.65
N GLN A 128 1.71 17.48 3.80
CA GLN A 128 2.51 16.26 3.84
C GLN A 128 3.36 16.18 2.57
N ASN A 129 4.68 16.10 2.72
CA ASN A 129 5.63 16.03 1.61
C ASN A 129 6.07 14.59 1.28
N ASP A 130 5.80 13.64 2.18
CA ASP A 130 6.18 12.23 2.08
C ASP A 130 4.98 11.31 2.32
N ALA A 131 3.90 11.57 1.58
CA ALA A 131 2.63 10.86 1.74
C ALA A 131 2.73 9.39 1.30
N THR A 132 3.65 9.03 0.40
CA THR A 132 3.83 7.63 0.01
C THR A 132 4.33 6.80 1.19
N THR A 133 5.34 7.29 1.92
CA THR A 133 5.85 6.60 3.11
C THR A 133 4.86 6.65 4.26
N GLU A 134 4.11 7.76 4.41
CA GLU A 134 2.99 7.84 5.35
C GLU A 134 1.97 6.72 5.12
N SER A 135 1.48 6.61 3.88
CA SER A 135 0.53 5.57 3.49
C SER A 135 1.09 4.17 3.68
N PHE A 136 2.37 3.94 3.39
CA PHE A 136 3.03 2.64 3.65
C PHE A 136 2.97 2.28 5.14
N ILE A 137 3.39 3.19 6.03
CA ILE A 137 3.45 2.93 7.48
C ILE A 137 2.04 2.68 8.03
N ASP A 138 1.10 3.58 7.75
CA ASP A 138 -0.26 3.53 8.29
C ASP A 138 -1.04 2.33 7.76
N ASN A 139 -0.99 2.08 6.44
CA ASN A 139 -1.77 1.01 5.86
C ASN A 139 -1.18 -0.37 6.12
N ILE A 140 0.13 -0.52 6.42
CA ILE A 140 0.67 -1.84 6.77
C ILE A 140 0.12 -2.35 8.10
N ILE A 141 -0.03 -1.47 9.08
CA ILE A 141 -0.51 -1.83 10.42
C ILE A 141 -2.03 -2.00 10.52
N LYS A 142 -2.78 -1.67 9.46
CA LYS A 142 -4.19 -2.01 9.36
C LYS A 142 -4.40 -3.52 9.43
N SER A 143 -5.44 -3.93 10.15
CA SER A 143 -5.75 -5.35 10.36
C SER A 143 -6.02 -6.07 9.03
N LYS A 144 -5.70 -7.37 8.98
CA LYS A 144 -5.99 -8.23 7.81
C LYS A 144 -7.47 -8.20 7.42
N SER A 145 -8.38 -8.16 8.39
CA SER A 145 -9.83 -8.06 8.15
C SER A 145 -10.24 -6.77 7.46
N GLU A 146 -9.65 -5.64 7.84
CA GLU A 146 -9.96 -4.33 7.23
C GLU A 146 -9.55 -4.32 5.75
N LYS A 147 -8.34 -4.81 5.45
CA LYS A 147 -7.83 -4.90 4.08
C LYS A 147 -8.65 -5.82 3.20
N ASN A 148 -9.12 -6.94 3.74
CA ASN A 148 -9.96 -7.90 3.01
C ASN A 148 -11.36 -7.35 2.68
N ASN A 149 -11.88 -6.43 3.48
CA ASN A 149 -13.16 -5.77 3.23
C ASN A 149 -13.03 -4.69 2.15
N ASN A 150 -11.90 -3.97 2.13
CA ASN A 150 -11.59 -2.92 1.14
C ASN A 150 -11.00 -3.51 -0.15
N ARG A 151 -11.81 -4.32 -0.83
CA ARG A 151 -11.44 -4.92 -2.13
C ARG A 151 -11.03 -3.86 -3.15
N PHE A 152 -10.03 -4.18 -3.97
CA PHE A 152 -9.46 -3.31 -5.02
C PHE A 152 -8.63 -2.10 -4.53
N VAL A 153 -8.54 -1.90 -3.21
CA VAL A 153 -7.71 -0.86 -2.58
C VAL A 153 -6.32 -1.44 -2.23
N HIS A 154 -6.30 -2.66 -1.70
CA HIS A 154 -5.08 -3.37 -1.31
C HIS A 154 -4.78 -4.52 -2.27
N SER A 155 -3.50 -4.77 -2.52
CA SER A 155 -2.99 -5.94 -3.24
C SER A 155 -2.14 -6.77 -2.28
N LEU A 156 -2.77 -7.67 -1.52
CA LEU A 156 -2.04 -8.60 -0.65
C LEU A 156 -1.33 -9.64 -1.50
N TYR A 157 -0.04 -9.87 -1.26
CA TYR A 157 0.80 -10.75 -2.07
C TYR A 157 0.22 -12.15 -2.18
N GLU A 158 -0.27 -12.75 -1.09
CA GLU A 158 -0.88 -14.08 -1.11
C GLU A 158 -2.12 -14.16 -2.04
N ASN A 159 -2.91 -13.08 -2.08
CA ASN A 159 -4.06 -12.99 -3.00
C ASN A 159 -3.58 -12.82 -4.45
N ILE A 160 -2.58 -11.96 -4.69
CA ILE A 160 -2.04 -11.72 -6.03
C ILE A 160 -1.35 -12.98 -6.59
N ARG A 161 -0.52 -13.63 -5.77
CA ARG A 161 0.10 -14.92 -6.06
C ARG A 161 -0.95 -15.97 -6.39
N GLY A 162 -2.07 -15.91 -5.68
CA GLY A 162 -3.25 -16.75 -5.88
C GLY A 162 -4.12 -16.39 -7.08
N ASP A 163 -3.78 -15.39 -7.91
CA ASP A 163 -4.59 -14.91 -9.06
C ASP A 163 -5.99 -14.45 -8.62
N ASP A 164 -6.08 -13.69 -7.53
CA ASP A 164 -7.34 -13.07 -7.06
C ASP A 164 -7.72 -11.85 -7.90
N ILE A 165 -9.00 -11.67 -8.18
CA ILE A 165 -9.51 -10.52 -8.95
C ILE A 165 -9.40 -9.20 -8.18
N SER A 166 -9.34 -9.24 -6.86
CA SER A 166 -9.31 -8.08 -5.99
C SER A 166 -7.88 -7.59 -5.82
N CYS A 167 -7.51 -6.65 -6.68
CA CYS A 167 -6.19 -6.04 -6.66
C CYS A 167 -6.26 -4.56 -7.03
N CYS A 168 -5.29 -3.79 -6.54
CA CYS A 168 -5.05 -2.41 -6.95
C CYS A 168 -4.05 -2.40 -8.11
N GLY A 169 -4.45 -2.89 -9.28
CA GLY A 169 -3.55 -3.02 -10.42
C GLY A 169 -4.14 -3.82 -11.56
N ARG A 170 -3.25 -4.47 -12.32
CA ARG A 170 -3.63 -5.28 -13.47
C ARG A 170 -2.72 -6.49 -13.64
N TYR A 171 -3.33 -7.62 -13.95
CA TYR A 171 -2.63 -8.80 -14.43
C TYR A 171 -2.35 -8.67 -15.93
N LEU A 172 -1.10 -8.88 -16.30
CA LEU A 172 -0.61 -8.91 -17.67
C LEU A 172 -0.31 -10.36 -18.01
N SER A 173 -1.08 -10.95 -18.92
CA SER A 173 -0.76 -12.30 -19.40
C SER A 173 0.55 -12.29 -20.16
N ILE A 174 1.32 -13.38 -20.05
CA ILE A 174 2.56 -13.52 -20.82
C ILE A 174 2.28 -13.45 -22.32
N LYS A 175 1.09 -13.87 -22.78
CA LYS A 175 0.63 -13.66 -24.17
C LYS A 175 0.61 -12.17 -24.53
N ALA A 176 -0.11 -11.35 -23.77
CA ALA A 176 -0.23 -9.92 -24.06
C ALA A 176 1.13 -9.21 -24.01
N ILE A 177 2.00 -9.57 -23.07
CA ILE A 177 3.37 -9.07 -23.02
C ILE A 177 4.12 -9.50 -24.29
N SER A 178 4.18 -10.80 -24.58
CA SER A 178 4.93 -11.33 -25.72
C SER A 178 4.51 -10.69 -27.05
N GLU A 179 3.21 -10.54 -27.28
CA GLU A 179 2.66 -9.89 -28.48
C GLU A 179 3.04 -8.41 -28.57
N ALA A 180 3.00 -7.68 -27.45
CA ALA A 180 3.39 -6.27 -27.41
C ALA A 180 4.91 -6.07 -27.63
N LEU A 181 5.75 -6.98 -27.12
CA LEU A 181 7.21 -6.87 -27.21
C LEU A 181 7.78 -7.49 -28.51
N ALA A 182 7.07 -8.42 -29.16
CA ALA A 182 7.51 -9.12 -30.36
C ALA A 182 8.01 -8.18 -31.49
N PRO A 183 7.28 -7.13 -31.91
CA PRO A 183 7.70 -6.27 -33.01
C PRO A 183 8.88 -5.35 -32.67
N GLN A 184 9.26 -5.26 -31.40
CA GLN A 184 10.30 -4.34 -30.93
C GLN A 184 11.70 -4.97 -31.01
N GLN A 185 12.63 -4.23 -31.60
CA GLN A 185 14.00 -4.69 -31.87
C GLN A 185 15.03 -4.19 -30.85
N ALA A 186 14.72 -3.12 -30.12
CA ALA A 186 15.64 -2.50 -29.17
C ALA A 186 15.11 -2.56 -27.73
N VAL A 187 16.00 -2.93 -26.81
CA VAL A 187 15.80 -2.88 -25.36
C VAL A 187 15.97 -1.43 -24.88
N PRO A 188 15.19 -0.94 -23.90
CA PRO A 188 14.07 -1.62 -23.23
C PRO A 188 12.80 -1.67 -24.08
N TYR A 189 12.10 -2.80 -24.02
CA TYR A 189 10.84 -3.04 -24.73
C TYR A 189 9.68 -2.37 -24.01
N VAL A 190 8.75 -1.79 -24.76
CA VAL A 190 7.69 -0.93 -24.20
C VAL A 190 6.31 -1.58 -24.33
N MET A 191 5.55 -1.65 -23.25
CA MET A 191 4.15 -2.10 -23.27
C MET A 191 3.23 -1.04 -22.66
N PRO A 192 2.20 -0.57 -23.38
CA PRO A 192 1.19 0.30 -22.80
C PRO A 192 0.27 -0.53 -21.89
N VAL A 193 -0.01 0.01 -20.70
CA VAL A 193 -0.89 -0.59 -19.70
C VAL A 193 -1.80 0.47 -19.13
N SER A 194 -3.08 0.15 -18.94
CA SER A 194 -4.04 1.03 -18.29
C SER A 194 -4.89 0.29 -17.25
N PHE A 195 -5.22 0.99 -16.17
CA PHE A 195 -6.12 0.53 -15.11
C PHE A 195 -6.56 1.71 -14.24
N THR A 196 -7.55 1.47 -13.37
CA THR A 196 -8.08 2.49 -12.45
C THR A 196 -7.59 2.21 -11.04
N VAL A 197 -7.26 3.26 -10.30
CA VAL A 197 -6.92 3.22 -8.88
C VAL A 197 -7.97 3.98 -8.11
N SER A 198 -8.49 3.39 -7.03
CA SER A 198 -9.42 4.04 -6.10
C SER A 198 -8.75 4.19 -4.74
N ILE A 199 -8.66 5.44 -4.27
CA ILE A 199 -8.01 5.84 -3.02
C ILE A 199 -9.10 6.27 -2.04
N PRO A 200 -9.47 5.44 -1.06
CA PRO A 200 -10.31 5.86 0.06
C PRO A 200 -9.67 7.04 0.78
N LEU A 201 -10.46 8.03 1.22
CA LEU A 201 -9.88 9.17 1.92
C LEU A 201 -9.34 8.77 3.29
N ASP A 202 -9.97 7.81 3.97
CA ASP A 202 -9.54 7.26 5.27
C ASP A 202 -8.28 6.39 5.21
N ASP A 203 -7.77 6.07 4.01
CA ASP A 203 -6.43 5.51 3.81
C ASP A 203 -5.32 6.58 3.83
N LEU A 204 -5.68 7.86 3.84
CA LEU A 204 -4.74 8.97 4.08
C LEU A 204 -4.76 9.35 5.55
N LEU A 205 -3.59 9.35 6.20
CA LEU A 205 -3.47 9.49 7.65
C LEU A 205 -4.11 10.78 8.19
N ILE A 206 -4.10 11.87 7.43
CA ILE A 206 -4.74 13.14 7.82
C ILE A 206 -6.27 13.03 8.00
N PHE A 207 -6.90 12.04 7.35
CA PHE A 207 -8.34 11.82 7.38
C PHE A 207 -8.76 10.64 8.26
N SER A 208 -7.83 9.92 8.90
CA SER A 208 -8.12 8.70 9.68
C SER A 208 -9.16 8.92 10.79
N ALA A 209 -9.13 10.07 11.46
CA ALA A 209 -10.10 10.46 12.49
C ALA A 209 -11.19 11.43 11.96
N PHE A 210 -11.25 11.67 10.65
CA PHE A 210 -12.16 12.61 10.02
C PHE A 210 -13.40 11.85 9.54
N SER A 211 -14.47 11.86 10.33
CA SER A 211 -15.71 11.17 9.97
C SER A 211 -16.57 11.99 9.00
N GLU A 212 -17.04 13.15 9.45
CA GLU A 212 -17.98 14.00 8.73
C GLU A 212 -17.50 15.45 8.65
N TYR A 213 -17.65 16.05 7.48
CA TYR A 213 -17.33 17.45 7.21
C TYR A 213 -18.61 18.28 6.98
N PRO A 214 -18.90 19.29 7.83
CA PRO A 214 -20.11 20.11 7.73
C PRO A 214 -20.05 21.18 6.63
N ASN A 215 -20.25 20.79 5.37
CA ASN A 215 -20.23 21.67 4.19
C ASN A 215 -21.09 22.92 4.38
N SER A 216 -22.30 22.76 4.91
CA SER A 216 -23.28 23.84 5.10
C SER A 216 -22.82 24.95 6.06
N LEU A 217 -21.86 24.65 6.95
CA LEU A 217 -21.30 25.63 7.90
C LEU A 217 -19.93 26.15 7.44
N PHE A 218 -19.05 25.22 7.08
CA PHE A 218 -17.65 25.55 6.84
C PHE A 218 -17.42 25.87 5.35
N GLY A 219 -18.27 25.40 4.45
CA GLY A 219 -18.11 25.59 3.02
C GLY A 219 -17.08 24.64 2.47
N ASP A 220 -16.39 25.05 1.42
CA ASP A 220 -15.60 24.14 0.58
C ASP A 220 -14.29 23.67 1.23
N LEU A 221 -14.06 22.34 1.21
CA LEU A 221 -12.82 21.66 1.57
C LEU A 221 -12.21 21.06 0.30
N LYS A 222 -10.92 21.31 0.06
CA LYS A 222 -10.21 20.75 -1.10
C LYS A 222 -8.94 20.06 -0.68
N ILE A 223 -8.52 19.08 -1.48
CA ILE A 223 -7.19 18.50 -1.42
C ILE A 223 -6.43 18.86 -2.70
N GLN A 224 -5.18 19.27 -2.52
CA GLN A 224 -4.21 19.34 -3.60
C GLN A 224 -3.19 18.23 -3.38
N PHE A 225 -2.94 17.41 -4.39
CA PHE A 225 -1.95 16.34 -4.29
C PHE A 225 -1.11 16.20 -5.56
N LYS A 226 0.02 15.51 -5.45
CA LYS A 226 0.75 14.96 -6.60
C LYS A 226 0.87 13.45 -6.46
N ILE A 227 1.12 12.79 -7.58
CA ILE A 227 1.27 11.33 -7.61
C ILE A 227 2.73 10.90 -7.65
N ASN A 228 2.99 9.69 -7.16
CA ASN A 228 4.27 9.02 -7.15
C ASN A 228 4.25 7.78 -8.07
N PRO A 229 4.73 7.89 -9.33
CA PRO A 229 4.78 6.73 -10.22
C PRO A 229 5.80 5.67 -9.77
N ASN A 230 6.72 6.00 -8.86
CA ASN A 230 7.70 5.05 -8.37
C ASN A 230 7.13 4.11 -7.30
N ALA A 231 5.91 4.36 -6.81
CA ALA A 231 5.23 3.52 -5.83
C ALA A 231 4.74 2.17 -6.42
N PHE A 232 4.62 2.05 -7.74
CA PHE A 232 4.19 0.82 -8.39
C PHE A 232 5.15 -0.34 -8.12
N VAL A 233 4.58 -1.53 -8.03
CA VAL A 233 5.26 -2.81 -7.81
C VAL A 233 4.85 -3.82 -8.89
N PHE A 234 5.64 -4.88 -9.04
CA PHE A 234 5.31 -6.02 -9.88
C PHE A 234 5.70 -7.33 -9.20
N CYS A 235 5.04 -8.43 -9.58
CA CYS A 235 5.43 -9.78 -9.18
C CYS A 235 4.95 -10.83 -10.20
N GLN A 236 5.60 -11.99 -10.19
CA GLN A 236 5.11 -13.17 -10.91
C GLN A 236 3.95 -13.79 -10.13
N VAL A 237 2.80 -14.00 -10.79
CA VAL A 237 1.71 -14.82 -10.24
C VAL A 237 2.14 -16.28 -10.25
N ASP A 238 1.72 -17.07 -9.26
CA ASP A 238 2.07 -18.48 -9.21
C ASP A 238 1.51 -19.20 -10.47
N PRO A 239 2.39 -19.68 -11.37
CA PRO A 239 1.96 -20.25 -12.64
C PRO A 239 1.17 -21.54 -12.44
N VAL A 240 1.33 -22.25 -11.32
CA VAL A 240 0.51 -23.44 -11.02
C VAL A 240 -0.92 -23.02 -10.74
N VAL A 241 -1.10 -22.02 -9.88
CA VAL A 241 -2.42 -21.54 -9.48
C VAL A 241 -3.13 -20.90 -10.66
N SER A 242 -2.46 -19.98 -11.36
CA SER A 242 -3.07 -19.24 -12.46
C SER A 242 -3.38 -20.14 -13.66
N LEU A 243 -2.49 -21.09 -14.00
CA LEU A 243 -2.74 -22.01 -15.10
C LEU A 243 -3.85 -23.00 -14.76
N ALA A 244 -3.98 -23.41 -13.49
CA ALA A 244 -5.07 -24.27 -13.04
C ALA A 244 -6.43 -23.56 -13.14
N LYS A 245 -6.48 -22.29 -12.74
CA LYS A 245 -7.68 -21.43 -12.90
C LYS A 245 -8.03 -21.24 -14.37
N PHE A 246 -7.05 -20.85 -15.19
CA PHE A 246 -7.23 -20.69 -16.63
C PHE A 246 -7.75 -21.97 -17.28
N TYR A 247 -7.12 -23.12 -16.98
CA TYR A 247 -7.56 -24.42 -17.47
C TYR A 247 -9.00 -24.73 -17.07
N THR A 248 -9.38 -24.46 -15.82
CA THR A 248 -10.74 -24.71 -15.31
C THR A 248 -11.77 -23.85 -16.05
N ILE A 249 -11.45 -22.59 -16.32
CA ILE A 249 -12.34 -21.65 -17.03
C ILE A 249 -12.47 -22.06 -18.50
N CYS A 250 -11.35 -22.33 -19.19
CA CYS A 250 -11.31 -22.59 -20.62
C CYS A 250 -11.46 -24.08 -21.01
N LYS A 251 -11.77 -24.96 -20.06
CA LYS A 251 -11.74 -26.42 -20.23
C LYS A 251 -12.52 -26.90 -21.46
N ASN A 252 -13.75 -26.41 -21.63
CA ASN A 252 -14.64 -26.86 -22.73
C ASN A 252 -14.13 -26.41 -24.11
N GLU A 253 -13.54 -25.22 -24.19
CA GLU A 253 -12.96 -24.69 -25.43
C GLU A 253 -11.67 -25.45 -25.78
N LEU A 254 -10.81 -25.69 -24.79
CA LEU A 254 -9.58 -26.47 -24.98
C LEU A 254 -9.87 -27.92 -25.40
N LEU A 255 -10.89 -28.55 -24.81
CA LEU A 255 -11.31 -29.92 -25.18
C LEU A 255 -11.85 -30.05 -26.61
N SER A 256 -12.45 -28.98 -27.14
CA SER A 256 -13.08 -28.98 -28.46
C SER A 256 -12.16 -28.51 -29.58
N SER A 257 -11.13 -27.71 -29.29
CA SER A 257 -10.33 -27.03 -30.32
C SER A 257 -8.81 -27.22 -30.25
N ASP A 258 -8.24 -27.66 -29.12
CA ASP A 258 -6.77 -27.66 -28.93
C ASP A 258 -6.26 -28.79 -28.03
N GLN A 259 -6.35 -30.04 -28.53
CA GLN A 259 -5.92 -31.23 -27.79
C GLN A 259 -4.41 -31.28 -27.47
N ASP A 260 -3.57 -30.61 -28.26
CA ASP A 260 -2.13 -30.61 -28.01
C ASP A 260 -1.75 -29.58 -26.94
N LYS A 261 -2.43 -28.42 -26.87
CA LYS A 261 -2.32 -27.50 -25.74
C LYS A 261 -2.74 -28.16 -24.43
N LEU A 262 -3.80 -28.97 -24.45
CA LEU A 262 -4.24 -29.76 -23.30
C LEU A 262 -3.15 -30.73 -22.81
N LYS A 263 -2.54 -31.52 -23.69
CA LYS A 263 -1.46 -32.45 -23.31
C LYS A 263 -0.27 -31.71 -22.69
N ASN A 264 0.06 -30.52 -23.19
CA ASN A 264 1.14 -29.71 -22.64
C ASN A 264 0.79 -29.17 -21.25
N ILE A 265 -0.45 -28.70 -21.03
CA ILE A 265 -0.92 -28.29 -19.69
C ILE A 265 -0.92 -29.48 -18.71
N ASP A 266 -1.36 -30.66 -19.15
CA ASP A 266 -1.29 -31.88 -18.31
C ASP A 266 0.16 -32.25 -17.98
N LEU A 267 1.08 -32.10 -18.94
CA LEU A 267 2.51 -32.32 -18.72
C LEU A 267 3.06 -31.34 -17.68
N PHE A 268 2.66 -30.07 -17.73
CA PHE A 268 3.02 -29.07 -16.75
C PHE A 268 2.66 -29.53 -15.35
N PHE A 269 1.42 -29.91 -15.08
CA PHE A 269 1.00 -30.31 -13.72
C PHE A 269 1.65 -31.61 -13.23
N ARG A 270 1.96 -32.55 -14.14
CA ARG A 270 2.63 -33.82 -13.78
C ARG A 270 4.09 -33.63 -13.42
N ASN A 271 4.77 -32.73 -14.13
CA ASN A 271 6.22 -32.56 -14.04
C ASN A 271 6.62 -31.25 -13.33
N TRP A 272 5.65 -30.45 -12.89
CA TRP A 272 5.94 -29.25 -12.10
C TRP A 272 6.64 -29.66 -10.81
N SER A 273 7.87 -29.19 -10.67
CA SER A 273 8.66 -29.37 -9.47
C SER A 273 8.83 -28.02 -8.79
N LEU A 274 8.71 -28.01 -7.45
CA LEU A 274 8.93 -26.83 -6.61
C LEU A 274 10.39 -26.31 -6.64
N THR A 275 11.26 -26.88 -7.49
CA THR A 275 12.71 -26.61 -7.53
C THR A 275 13.11 -25.35 -8.30
N PHE A 276 12.15 -24.54 -8.79
CA PHE A 276 12.47 -23.28 -9.48
C PHE A 276 12.64 -22.12 -8.51
N GLN A 277 13.73 -21.37 -8.68
CA GLN A 277 14.13 -20.26 -7.84
C GLN A 277 13.78 -18.92 -8.50
N TYR A 278 12.50 -18.58 -8.59
CA TYR A 278 12.06 -17.24 -9.00
C TYR A 278 11.64 -16.41 -7.78
N THR A 279 11.55 -15.10 -7.92
CA THR A 279 11.24 -14.18 -6.83
C THR A 279 9.77 -14.27 -6.42
N ASN A 280 9.49 -14.88 -5.25
CA ASN A 280 8.14 -14.96 -4.65
C ASN A 280 7.83 -13.78 -3.70
N MET A 281 7.94 -12.56 -4.20
CA MET A 281 7.61 -11.35 -3.44
C MET A 281 7.31 -10.19 -4.40
N PHE A 282 6.72 -9.11 -3.90
CA PHE A 282 6.64 -7.86 -4.64
C PHE A 282 8.03 -7.31 -4.92
N THR A 283 8.19 -6.73 -6.11
CA THR A 283 9.39 -6.02 -6.51
C THR A 283 9.02 -4.61 -6.91
N GLN A 284 9.73 -3.62 -6.35
CA GLN A 284 9.53 -2.24 -6.74
C GLN A 284 9.81 -2.04 -8.22
N ILE A 285 8.98 -1.27 -8.92
CA ILE A 285 9.29 -0.80 -10.26
C ILE A 285 10.67 -0.13 -10.28
N GLY A 286 11.48 -0.49 -11.28
CA GLY A 286 12.87 -0.09 -11.42
C GLY A 286 13.86 -1.05 -10.78
N CYS A 287 13.46 -1.94 -9.86
CA CYS A 287 14.31 -3.00 -9.33
C CYS A 287 14.28 -4.26 -10.22
N THR A 288 15.22 -5.17 -9.99
CA THR A 288 15.35 -6.44 -10.72
C THR A 288 14.78 -7.60 -9.89
N ALA A 289 14.04 -8.50 -10.53
CA ALA A 289 13.59 -9.76 -9.93
C ALA A 289 13.87 -10.93 -10.88
N ASP A 290 14.09 -12.11 -10.31
CA ASP A 290 14.19 -13.33 -11.07
C ASP A 290 12.77 -13.78 -11.46
N LEU A 291 12.43 -13.67 -12.74
CA LEU A 291 11.12 -14.03 -13.29
C LEU A 291 11.22 -15.25 -14.19
N ILE A 292 10.13 -16.00 -14.29
CA ILE A 292 9.98 -17.06 -15.28
C ILE A 292 9.80 -16.40 -16.65
N THR A 293 10.78 -16.60 -17.52
CA THR A 293 10.83 -16.04 -18.89
C THR A 293 10.56 -17.07 -19.98
N GLY A 294 10.47 -18.34 -19.60
CA GLY A 294 10.13 -19.44 -20.50
C GLY A 294 9.55 -20.63 -19.79
N ILE A 295 8.53 -21.23 -20.39
CA ILE A 295 8.00 -22.55 -20.02
C ILE A 295 7.76 -23.31 -21.32
N ARG A 296 8.42 -24.45 -21.49
CA ARG A 296 8.30 -25.26 -22.71
C ARG A 296 8.44 -26.74 -22.42
N ALA A 297 7.91 -27.55 -23.33
CA ALA A 297 8.07 -28.99 -23.30
C ALA A 297 9.18 -29.40 -24.28
N GLU A 298 10.28 -29.95 -23.78
CA GLU A 298 11.39 -30.45 -24.61
C GLU A 298 11.38 -31.99 -24.67
N GLU A 299 11.63 -32.58 -25.84
CA GLU A 299 11.72 -34.03 -25.98
C GLU A 299 13.03 -34.56 -25.38
N LEU A 300 12.92 -35.46 -24.41
CA LEU A 300 14.04 -36.13 -23.76
C LEU A 300 14.58 -37.32 -24.56
N THR A 301 13.70 -38.00 -25.30
CA THR A 301 14.05 -39.23 -26.01
C THR A 301 13.29 -39.32 -27.35
N PRO A 302 13.83 -40.06 -28.35
CA PRO A 302 13.15 -40.32 -29.62
C PRO A 302 11.80 -41.05 -29.50
N SER A 303 11.48 -41.59 -28.30
CA SER A 303 10.20 -42.23 -27.99
C SER A 303 9.07 -41.23 -27.68
N GLY A 304 9.33 -39.91 -27.75
CA GLY A 304 8.33 -38.86 -27.53
C GLY A 304 8.09 -38.47 -26.08
N LEU A 305 8.95 -38.88 -25.14
CA LEU A 305 8.85 -38.44 -23.74
C LEU A 305 9.29 -36.98 -23.63
N LYS A 306 8.42 -36.12 -23.09
CA LYS A 306 8.70 -34.68 -22.92
C LYS A 306 9.03 -34.35 -21.47
N ASN A 307 10.02 -33.48 -21.24
CA ASN A 307 10.26 -32.82 -19.96
C ASN A 307 9.71 -31.39 -19.98
N LEU A 308 9.37 -30.87 -18.82
CA LEU A 308 9.09 -29.45 -18.66
C LEU A 308 10.40 -28.71 -18.40
N VAL A 309 10.70 -27.70 -19.22
CA VAL A 309 11.83 -26.80 -19.03
C VAL A 309 11.30 -25.43 -18.68
N CYS A 310 11.87 -24.83 -17.63
CA CYS A 310 11.51 -23.52 -17.11
C CYS A 310 12.77 -22.65 -17.10
N ASP A 311 12.72 -21.51 -17.80
CA ASP A 311 13.80 -20.53 -17.80
C ASP A 311 13.50 -19.42 -16.80
N VAL A 312 14.44 -19.17 -15.90
CA VAL A 312 14.39 -18.03 -14.99
C VAL A 312 15.49 -17.05 -15.37
N LYS A 313 15.14 -15.77 -15.49
CA LYS A 313 16.12 -14.70 -15.76
C LYS A 313 15.85 -13.50 -14.86
N PRO A 314 16.88 -12.72 -14.52
CA PRO A 314 16.69 -11.40 -13.95
C PRO A 314 15.98 -10.50 -14.97
N VAL A 315 14.91 -9.84 -14.52
CA VAL A 315 14.11 -8.90 -15.30
C VAL A 315 13.89 -7.63 -14.47
N THR A 316 14.11 -6.48 -15.10
CA THR A 316 13.72 -5.17 -14.57
C THR A 316 12.54 -4.62 -15.35
N VAL A 317 11.49 -4.27 -14.61
CA VAL A 317 10.33 -3.55 -15.13
C VAL A 317 10.40 -2.10 -14.64
N SER A 318 10.42 -1.13 -15.55
CA SER A 318 10.41 0.31 -15.23
C SER A 318 9.22 1.02 -15.85
N VAL A 319 8.89 2.24 -15.39
CA VAL A 319 7.88 3.09 -16.03
C VAL A 319 8.59 4.15 -16.87
N ARG A 320 8.35 4.15 -18.19
CA ARG A 320 8.90 5.15 -19.11
C ARG A 320 8.22 6.50 -18.96
N ASN A 321 6.88 6.45 -19.00
CA ASN A 321 6.01 7.60 -18.83
C ASN A 321 4.61 7.12 -18.42
N TYR A 322 3.81 8.05 -17.90
CA TYR A 322 2.41 7.83 -17.58
C TYR A 322 1.59 9.08 -17.89
N ILE A 323 0.29 8.87 -18.04
CA ILE A 323 -0.73 9.89 -18.22
C ILE A 323 -1.88 9.51 -17.29
N ILE A 324 -2.36 10.47 -16.50
CA ILE A 324 -3.64 10.34 -15.82
C ILE A 324 -4.70 10.85 -16.80
N THR A 325 -5.60 9.98 -17.23
CA THR A 325 -6.64 10.31 -18.22
C THR A 325 -7.87 10.92 -17.56
N ALA A 326 -8.19 10.50 -16.35
CA ALA A 326 -9.30 11.01 -15.55
C ALA A 326 -9.00 10.94 -14.05
N VAL A 327 -9.57 11.88 -13.31
CA VAL A 327 -9.61 11.93 -11.85
C VAL A 327 -11.01 12.34 -11.47
N THR A 328 -11.59 11.64 -10.51
CA THR A 328 -12.92 11.90 -9.98
C THR A 328 -12.87 11.73 -8.46
N ALA A 329 -13.35 12.70 -7.70
CA ALA A 329 -13.65 12.50 -6.30
C ALA A 329 -15.10 12.06 -6.18
N ASN A 330 -15.32 10.91 -5.56
CA ASN A 330 -16.64 10.36 -5.27
C ASN A 330 -16.96 10.70 -3.82
N MET A 331 -17.67 11.81 -3.63
CA MET A 331 -17.98 12.32 -2.31
C MET A 331 -19.33 11.80 -1.85
N SER A 332 -19.32 11.02 -0.78
CA SER A 332 -20.50 10.52 -0.09
C SER A 332 -21.02 11.59 0.86
N GLY A 333 -22.33 11.85 0.86
CA GLY A 333 -22.90 12.86 1.75
C GLY A 333 -24.42 12.87 1.75
N TYR A 334 -24.97 13.76 2.56
CA TYR A 334 -26.41 13.85 2.76
C TYR A 334 -26.83 15.26 3.18
N LYS A 335 -28.13 15.53 3.10
CA LYS A 335 -28.75 16.74 3.65
C LYS A 335 -29.29 16.47 5.05
N ALA A 336 -29.41 17.53 5.83
CA ALA A 336 -29.85 17.46 7.21
C ALA A 336 -31.07 18.36 7.44
N SER A 337 -31.88 18.01 8.45
CA SER A 337 -33.03 18.85 8.81
C SER A 337 -32.57 20.23 9.23
N GLU A 338 -33.41 21.24 9.01
CA GLU A 338 -33.16 22.59 9.51
C GLU A 338 -32.98 22.61 11.04
N THR A 339 -33.64 21.69 11.77
CA THR A 339 -33.44 21.54 13.23
C THR A 339 -32.03 21.05 13.56
N CYS A 340 -31.51 20.06 12.83
CA CYS A 340 -30.14 19.58 12.97
C CYS A 340 -29.12 20.67 12.62
N LEU A 341 -29.29 21.33 11.47
CA LEU A 341 -28.42 22.42 11.01
C LEU A 341 -28.34 23.55 12.04
N ASN A 342 -29.47 23.97 12.62
CA ASN A 342 -29.48 25.01 13.64
C ASN A 342 -28.78 24.60 14.94
N ARG A 343 -28.90 23.33 15.36
CA ARG A 343 -28.15 22.80 16.50
C ARG A 343 -26.64 22.82 16.24
N VAL A 344 -26.20 22.35 15.06
CA VAL A 344 -24.79 22.32 14.69
C VAL A 344 -24.23 23.75 14.56
N ARG A 345 -24.97 24.68 13.95
CA ARG A 345 -24.62 26.11 13.90
C ARG A 345 -24.47 26.71 15.30
N GLN A 346 -25.40 26.43 16.21
CA GLN A 346 -25.32 26.90 17.59
C GLN A 346 -24.10 26.33 18.31
N PHE A 347 -23.79 25.05 18.12
CA PHE A 347 -22.64 24.38 18.73
C PHE A 347 -21.31 25.03 18.30
N TYR A 348 -21.12 25.26 16.98
CA TYR A 348 -19.90 25.85 16.43
C TYR A 348 -19.89 27.38 16.43
N SER A 349 -20.95 28.05 16.90
CA SER A 349 -20.96 29.51 17.07
C SER A 349 -19.95 30.01 18.10
N THR A 350 -19.58 29.15 19.05
CA THR A 350 -18.64 29.46 20.14
C THR A 350 -17.44 28.51 20.20
N ARG A 351 -17.37 27.53 19.30
CA ARG A 351 -16.35 26.48 19.31
C ARG A 351 -15.70 26.35 17.94
N PRO A 352 -14.37 26.20 17.84
CA PRO A 352 -13.73 25.85 16.59
C PRO A 352 -14.11 24.41 16.19
N PHE A 353 -14.16 24.18 14.88
CA PHE A 353 -14.16 22.82 14.34
C PHE A 353 -12.73 22.30 14.35
N VAL A 354 -12.49 21.23 15.11
CA VAL A 354 -11.16 20.66 15.31
C VAL A 354 -11.23 19.19 14.94
N VAL A 355 -10.37 18.79 14.01
CA VAL A 355 -10.16 17.37 13.67
C VAL A 355 -8.75 17.02 14.13
N PRO A 356 -8.60 16.08 15.09
CA PRO A 356 -7.30 15.49 15.38
C PRO A 356 -6.79 14.79 14.12
N ALA A 357 -5.56 15.08 13.72
CA ALA A 357 -4.94 14.45 12.56
C ALA A 357 -3.49 14.10 12.88
N GLN A 358 -3.00 13.04 12.25
CA GLN A 358 -1.60 12.64 12.33
C GLN A 358 -0.91 12.90 10.99
N ARG A 359 0.42 13.05 11.06
CA ARG A 359 1.29 13.15 9.90
C ARG A 359 2.65 12.59 10.27
N ILE A 360 3.43 12.22 9.27
CA ILE A 360 4.85 11.88 9.48
C ILE A 360 5.77 13.06 9.19
N GLU A 361 6.94 13.04 9.83
CA GLU A 361 8.08 13.88 9.48
C GLU A 361 9.29 12.96 9.22
N SER A 362 9.79 12.97 7.98
CA SER A 362 10.86 12.07 7.55
C SER A 362 12.24 12.72 7.70
N TRP A 363 13.17 11.97 8.29
CA TRP A 363 14.57 12.37 8.45
C TRP A 363 15.50 11.28 7.95
N ALA A 364 16.35 11.60 6.98
CA ALA A 364 17.36 10.66 6.48
C ALA A 364 18.52 10.55 7.48
N PHE A 365 19.04 9.33 7.65
CA PHE A 365 20.27 9.13 8.42
C PHE A 365 21.44 9.94 7.81
N PRO A 366 22.28 10.59 8.64
CA PRO A 366 23.42 11.38 8.15
C PRO A 366 24.44 10.60 7.32
N SER A 367 24.50 9.28 7.48
CA SER A 367 25.47 8.39 6.84
C SER A 367 24.83 7.05 6.49
N GLY A 368 25.28 6.46 5.38
CA GLY A 368 24.94 5.08 5.03
C GLY A 368 25.59 4.04 5.96
N ALA A 369 25.12 2.81 5.89
CA ALA A 369 25.69 1.69 6.65
C ALA A 369 27.11 1.33 6.15
N ALA A 370 28.01 1.04 7.08
CA ALA A 370 29.33 0.47 6.78
C ALA A 370 29.30 -1.06 6.92
N LEU A 371 30.38 -1.74 6.51
CA LEU A 371 30.52 -3.20 6.68
C LEU A 371 30.43 -3.65 8.16
N THR A 372 30.77 -2.77 9.10
CA THR A 372 30.71 -3.02 10.55
C THR A 372 29.37 -2.61 11.17
N GLY A 373 28.38 -2.22 10.37
CA GLY A 373 27.07 -1.73 10.82
C GLY A 373 26.88 -0.23 10.64
N LEU A 374 25.79 0.28 11.20
CA LEU A 374 25.41 1.69 11.17
C LEU A 374 25.51 2.28 12.58
N ARG A 375 26.38 3.27 12.78
CA ARG A 375 26.46 4.05 14.03
C ARG A 375 26.40 5.52 13.68
N THR A 376 25.26 6.15 13.93
CA THR A 376 25.01 7.55 13.58
C THR A 376 24.21 8.24 14.69
N SER A 377 24.29 9.57 14.73
CA SER A 377 23.58 10.40 15.69
C SER A 377 23.11 11.68 14.99
N GLN A 378 21.87 12.08 15.24
CA GLN A 378 21.29 13.30 14.69
C GLN A 378 20.43 13.96 15.77
N ASN A 379 20.43 15.29 15.79
CA ASN A 379 19.53 16.06 16.65
C ASN A 379 18.25 16.36 15.87
N ILE A 380 17.13 15.78 16.32
CA ILE A 380 15.81 15.98 15.73
C ILE A 380 14.90 16.60 16.80
N PRO A 381 14.27 17.77 16.54
CA PRO A 381 13.30 18.32 17.47
C PRO A 381 12.04 17.45 17.47
N LEU A 382 11.59 17.02 18.64
CA LEU A 382 10.37 16.23 18.81
C LEU A 382 9.27 17.13 19.37
N SER A 383 8.09 17.10 18.75
CA SER A 383 6.89 17.83 19.18
C SER A 383 5.67 16.94 18.99
N HIS A 384 5.06 16.50 20.10
CA HIS A 384 3.84 15.66 20.08
C HIS A 384 3.99 14.38 19.24
N VAL A 385 5.12 13.68 19.37
CA VAL A 385 5.44 12.46 18.62
C VAL A 385 4.89 11.24 19.36
N THR A 386 4.00 10.48 18.71
CA THR A 386 3.48 9.22 19.26
C THR A 386 4.46 8.07 19.03
N ASP A 387 5.02 7.98 17.82
CA ASP A 387 5.83 6.86 17.36
C ASP A 387 7.00 7.35 16.50
N MET A 388 8.12 6.63 16.58
CA MET A 388 9.22 6.75 15.63
C MET A 388 9.30 5.50 14.79
N CYS A 389 9.34 5.66 13.46
CA CYS A 389 9.47 4.55 12.52
C CYS A 389 10.85 4.58 11.86
N LEU A 390 11.51 3.43 11.76
CA LEU A 390 12.74 3.26 10.99
C LEU A 390 12.47 2.44 9.73
N ILE A 391 12.97 2.93 8.61
CA ILE A 391 12.92 2.25 7.33
C ILE A 391 14.34 2.12 6.80
N PHE A 392 14.65 0.95 6.26
CA PHE A 392 15.97 0.65 5.69
C PHE A 392 15.84 0.32 4.21
N LEU A 393 16.49 1.14 3.40
CA LEU A 393 16.53 0.97 1.95
C LEU A 393 17.62 -0.03 1.58
N LYS A 394 17.24 -1.13 0.94
CA LYS A 394 18.18 -2.03 0.28
C LYS A 394 18.68 -1.44 -1.05
N ASP A 395 17.78 -0.78 -1.76
CA ASP A 395 18.04 -0.07 -3.02
C ASP A 395 17.40 1.32 -2.93
N PRO A 396 18.04 2.40 -3.44
CA PRO A 396 17.47 3.74 -3.44
C PRO A 396 16.13 3.85 -4.19
N ARG A 397 15.82 2.89 -5.07
CA ARG A 397 14.55 2.83 -5.80
C ARG A 397 13.41 2.26 -4.95
N CYS A 398 13.67 1.56 -3.85
CA CYS A 398 12.62 1.03 -2.98
C CYS A 398 11.84 2.16 -2.32
N ILE A 399 10.51 2.15 -2.48
CA ILE A 399 9.59 3.17 -1.93
C ILE A 399 8.54 2.51 -1.02
N THR A 400 8.06 1.31 -1.36
CA THR A 400 7.03 0.55 -0.63
C THR A 400 7.40 -0.93 -0.46
N CYS A 401 8.55 -1.35 -1.01
CA CYS A 401 9.13 -2.68 -0.81
C CYS A 401 10.36 -2.61 0.09
N PHE A 402 10.16 -2.73 1.41
CA PHE A 402 11.23 -2.70 2.40
C PHE A 402 11.44 -4.07 3.02
N GLU A 403 12.70 -4.49 2.98
CA GLU A 403 13.13 -5.80 3.42
C GLU A 403 13.83 -5.69 4.78
N ASN A 404 13.62 -6.66 5.67
CA ASN A 404 14.36 -6.72 6.94
C ASN A 404 15.87 -6.86 6.68
N PRO A 405 16.71 -5.93 7.18
CA PRO A 405 18.16 -5.99 7.03
C PRO A 405 18.83 -7.07 7.89
N CYS A 406 18.09 -7.72 8.80
CA CYS A 406 18.57 -8.72 9.76
C CYS A 406 19.69 -8.20 10.68
N TYR A 407 19.51 -7.02 11.27
CA TYR A 407 20.49 -6.43 12.17
C TYR A 407 20.66 -7.25 13.45
N GLN A 408 21.90 -7.29 13.91
CA GLN A 408 22.28 -7.79 15.23
C GLN A 408 22.60 -6.60 16.14
N ASP A 409 22.29 -6.74 17.43
CA ASP A 409 22.58 -5.73 18.46
C ASP A 409 22.00 -4.33 18.13
N MET A 410 20.79 -4.29 17.55
CA MET A 410 20.09 -3.04 17.24
C MET A 410 19.63 -2.38 18.54
N GLN A 411 20.00 -1.11 18.71
CA GLN A 411 19.55 -0.27 19.81
C GLN A 411 19.54 1.19 19.37
N ILE A 412 18.47 1.90 19.72
CA ILE A 412 18.36 3.34 19.51
C ILE A 412 18.43 4.06 20.84
N SER A 413 19.14 5.17 20.90
CA SER A 413 19.17 6.04 22.07
C SER A 413 18.51 7.38 21.76
N THR A 414 17.42 7.70 22.46
CA THR A 414 16.74 9.00 22.36
C THR A 414 16.53 9.59 23.75
N LEU A 415 16.78 10.90 23.91
CA LEU A 415 16.59 11.63 25.18
C LEU A 415 17.26 10.94 26.41
N GLY A 416 18.40 10.28 26.21
CA GLY A 416 19.14 9.58 27.25
C GLY A 416 18.55 8.23 27.67
N ARG A 417 17.59 7.68 26.90
CA ARG A 417 17.01 6.35 27.09
C ARG A 417 17.29 5.48 25.87
N ASN A 418 17.43 4.19 26.11
CA ASN A 418 17.62 3.21 25.06
C ASN A 418 16.29 2.55 24.69
N PHE A 419 16.11 2.25 23.41
CA PHE A 419 14.95 1.59 22.83
C PHE A 419 15.44 0.48 21.88
N PRO A 420 15.23 -0.80 22.25
CA PRO A 420 14.91 -1.29 23.59
C PRO A 420 16.06 -1.08 24.61
N ASP A 421 15.79 -1.30 25.90
CA ASP A 421 16.76 -1.10 27.01
C ASP A 421 18.06 -1.90 26.84
N PHE A 422 18.00 -3.02 26.12
CA PHE A 422 19.12 -3.87 25.76
C PHE A 422 19.17 -4.06 24.24
N PRO A 423 20.34 -4.36 23.64
CA PRO A 423 20.45 -4.61 22.21
C PRO A 423 19.61 -5.81 21.78
N ILE A 424 18.90 -5.68 20.66
CA ILE A 424 18.00 -6.72 20.14
C ILE A 424 18.32 -7.08 18.69
N ASN A 425 18.08 -8.33 18.31
CA ASN A 425 18.22 -8.77 16.93
C ASN A 425 16.87 -8.59 16.22
N THR A 426 16.84 -8.03 15.01
CA THR A 426 15.59 -7.75 14.27
C THR A 426 14.90 -9.01 13.71
N HIS A 427 15.34 -10.18 14.15
CA HIS A 427 14.89 -11.48 13.69
C HIS A 427 14.77 -12.48 14.86
N ASN A 428 14.55 -11.98 16.08
CA ASN A 428 14.25 -12.84 17.22
C ASN A 428 12.77 -12.72 17.61
N GLU A 429 12.30 -13.72 18.35
CA GLU A 429 10.92 -13.80 18.86
C GLU A 429 10.53 -12.56 19.69
N GLN A 430 11.47 -12.03 20.47
CA GLN A 430 11.23 -10.87 21.31
C GLN A 430 10.98 -9.60 20.50
N PHE A 431 11.73 -9.39 19.41
CA PHE A 431 11.54 -8.28 18.50
C PHE A 431 10.20 -8.40 17.78
N PHE A 432 9.84 -9.60 17.32
CA PHE A 432 8.55 -9.88 16.71
C PHE A 432 7.38 -9.47 17.64
N THR A 433 7.35 -9.96 18.88
CA THR A 433 6.32 -9.60 19.86
C THR A 433 6.32 -8.10 20.17
N MET A 434 7.49 -7.49 20.30
CA MET A 434 7.61 -6.05 20.55
C MET A 434 7.03 -5.22 19.41
N GLN A 435 7.26 -5.61 18.15
CA GLN A 435 6.71 -4.92 16.99
C GLN A 435 5.20 -5.11 16.85
N LEU A 436 4.66 -6.31 17.10
CA LEU A 436 3.21 -6.51 17.11
C LEU A 436 2.52 -5.66 18.18
N ALA A 437 3.07 -5.65 19.40
CA ALA A 437 2.55 -4.83 20.49
C ALA A 437 2.68 -3.32 20.19
N ALA A 438 3.79 -2.90 19.58
CA ALA A 438 4.00 -1.51 19.19
C ALA A 438 2.97 -1.00 18.18
N ASN A 439 2.43 -1.90 17.36
CA ASN A 439 1.47 -1.57 16.29
C ASN A 439 0.03 -2.01 16.63
N ASN A 440 -0.26 -2.41 17.88
CA ASN A 440 -1.58 -2.90 18.33
C ASN A 440 -2.11 -4.13 17.55
N LEU A 441 -1.20 -4.98 17.07
CA LEU A 441 -1.48 -6.24 16.35
C LEU A 441 -1.23 -7.48 17.21
N ASP A 442 -1.13 -7.32 18.53
CA ASP A 442 -0.80 -8.38 19.50
C ASP A 442 -2.04 -9.05 20.14
N ASN A 443 -3.26 -8.55 19.84
CA ASN A 443 -4.51 -8.96 20.49
C ASN A 443 -5.60 -9.40 19.49
N ILE A 444 -6.64 -8.58 19.31
CA ILE A 444 -7.85 -8.94 18.53
C ILE A 444 -7.57 -8.86 17.02
N PHE A 445 -6.65 -8.00 16.60
CA PHE A 445 -6.35 -7.74 15.21
C PHE A 445 -5.18 -8.60 14.73
N GLU A 446 -5.41 -9.33 13.64
CA GLU A 446 -4.38 -10.11 12.95
C GLU A 446 -3.59 -9.21 11.99
N ALA A 447 -2.27 -9.35 12.00
CA ALA A 447 -1.42 -8.75 11.00
C ALA A 447 -1.58 -9.47 9.64
N ILE A 448 -1.13 -8.81 8.57
CA ILE A 448 -1.02 -9.47 7.27
C ILE A 448 0.22 -10.36 7.22
N ASP A 449 0.12 -11.47 6.48
CA ASP A 449 1.18 -12.47 6.34
C ASP A 449 2.51 -11.81 5.90
N GLU A 450 2.44 -10.83 4.99
CA GLU A 450 3.61 -10.10 4.48
C GLU A 450 4.35 -9.31 5.56
N TYR A 451 3.62 -8.76 6.53
CA TYR A 451 4.19 -8.02 7.66
C TYR A 451 4.80 -9.00 8.66
N GLU A 452 4.08 -10.05 9.02
CA GLU A 452 4.57 -11.07 9.95
C GLU A 452 5.82 -11.77 9.42
N ASP A 453 5.81 -12.20 8.15
CA ASP A 453 6.94 -12.86 7.50
C ASP A 453 8.14 -11.93 7.39
N SER A 454 7.93 -10.62 7.23
CA SER A 454 9.03 -9.64 7.24
C SER A 454 9.77 -9.57 8.58
N LEU A 455 9.09 -9.87 9.68
CA LEU A 455 9.64 -9.90 11.03
C LEU A 455 10.22 -11.29 11.36
N ALA A 456 9.55 -12.36 10.92
CA ALA A 456 9.76 -13.73 11.39
C ALA A 456 10.58 -14.64 10.46
N THR A 457 10.74 -14.33 9.17
CA THR A 457 11.36 -15.24 8.20
C THR A 457 12.85 -14.95 7.99
N PRO A 458 13.76 -15.94 8.22
CA PRO A 458 15.19 -15.74 8.06
C PRO A 458 15.56 -15.57 6.59
N ARG A 459 16.26 -14.49 6.27
CA ARG A 459 16.61 -14.15 4.87
C ARG A 459 18.03 -14.49 4.48
N ALA A 460 18.86 -14.69 5.48
CA ALA A 460 20.23 -15.10 5.30
C ALA A 460 20.72 -15.86 6.53
N SER A 461 21.61 -16.82 6.29
CA SER A 461 22.55 -17.26 7.30
C SER A 461 23.84 -16.44 7.18
N LYS A 462 24.80 -16.66 8.08
CA LYS A 462 26.13 -16.03 8.02
C LYS A 462 26.85 -16.25 6.67
N THR A 463 26.47 -17.26 5.89
CA THR A 463 27.18 -17.70 4.68
C THR A 463 26.33 -17.68 3.40
N ARG A 464 25.00 -17.55 3.49
CA ARG A 464 24.11 -17.67 2.32
C ARG A 464 22.83 -16.86 2.50
N ARG A 465 22.39 -16.18 1.44
CA ARG A 465 21.02 -15.64 1.32
C ARG A 465 20.06 -16.71 0.82
N TYR A 466 18.86 -16.75 1.39
CA TYR A 466 17.78 -17.63 0.97
C TYR A 466 16.91 -16.93 -0.07
N ASN A 467 16.30 -17.71 -0.96
CA ASN A 467 15.27 -17.18 -1.85
C ASN A 467 13.97 -16.97 -1.08
N PRO A 468 13.17 -15.95 -1.42
CA PRO A 468 11.85 -15.75 -0.83
C PRO A 468 10.95 -16.96 -1.07
N ALA A 469 10.39 -17.49 0.03
CA ALA A 469 9.26 -18.42 -0.01
C ALA A 469 7.90 -17.70 0.05
N SER A 470 7.90 -16.49 0.62
CA SER A 470 6.78 -15.55 0.77
C SER A 470 7.26 -14.11 0.63
N ASP A 471 6.33 -13.15 0.60
CA ASP A 471 6.65 -11.73 0.59
C ASP A 471 7.05 -11.24 1.99
N TYR A 472 8.25 -10.65 2.08
CA TYR A 472 8.75 -10.02 3.30
C TYR A 472 9.08 -8.54 3.06
N THR A 473 8.37 -7.89 2.14
CA THR A 473 8.68 -6.53 1.65
C THR A 473 7.91 -5.43 2.41
N SER A 474 7.32 -5.77 3.55
CA SER A 474 6.54 -4.87 4.40
C SER A 474 7.27 -4.52 5.71
N PHE A 475 8.60 -4.51 5.72
CA PHE A 475 9.38 -4.32 6.95
C PHE A 475 9.56 -2.84 7.33
N PHE A 476 9.30 -2.51 8.58
CA PHE A 476 9.77 -1.30 9.25
C PHE A 476 9.87 -1.55 10.76
N ILE A 477 10.50 -0.64 11.50
CA ILE A 477 10.64 -0.75 12.95
C ILE A 477 9.88 0.39 13.62
N THR A 478 8.88 0.06 14.42
CA THR A 478 8.15 1.00 15.27
C THR A 478 8.78 1.06 16.66
N LEU A 479 9.03 2.28 17.13
CA LEU A 479 9.37 2.60 18.51
C LEU A 479 8.30 3.53 19.08
N GLN A 480 7.52 3.01 20.03
CA GLN A 480 6.50 3.80 20.72
C GLN A 480 7.15 4.83 21.66
N CYS A 481 6.91 6.12 21.41
CA CYS A 481 7.37 7.21 22.28
C CYS A 481 6.36 7.48 23.40
N GLU A 482 5.07 7.35 23.10
CA GLU A 482 3.97 7.41 24.05
C GLU A 482 3.10 6.15 23.89
N ARG A 483 2.83 5.44 24.99
CA ARG A 483 1.91 4.30 24.95
C ARG A 483 0.47 4.83 24.88
N ASN A 484 -0.07 5.02 23.70
CA ASN A 484 -1.52 5.10 23.51
C ASN A 484 -2.07 3.68 23.56
N SER A 485 -2.38 3.22 24.77
CA SER A 485 -3.17 2.01 24.93
C SER A 485 -4.60 2.28 24.41
N ASN A 486 -4.87 1.92 23.16
CA ASN A 486 -6.26 1.71 22.72
C ASN A 486 -6.91 0.50 23.43
N GLY A 487 -6.18 -0.20 24.30
CA GLY A 487 -6.73 -1.07 25.33
C GLY A 487 -6.79 -0.36 26.67
N ALA A 488 -7.94 0.24 26.99
CA ALA A 488 -8.24 0.66 28.36
C ALA A 488 -8.22 -0.58 29.28
N LEU A 489 -7.17 -0.73 30.09
CA LEU A 489 -7.27 -1.46 31.34
C LEU A 489 -7.75 -0.46 32.39
N THR A 490 -9.06 -0.40 32.60
CA THR A 490 -9.64 0.18 33.80
C THR A 490 -9.41 -0.78 34.97
N PHE A 491 -8.60 -0.35 35.93
CA PHE A 491 -8.61 -0.95 37.26
C PHE A 491 -9.73 -0.27 38.06
N ASP A 492 -10.60 -1.07 38.66
CA ASP A 492 -11.64 -0.63 39.59
C ASP A 492 -11.02 -0.08 40.89
#